data_AF-A0A955ZTY8-F1
#
_entry.id   AF-A0A955ZTY8-F1
#
_cell.length_a   1.000
_cell.length_b   1.000
_cell.length_c   1.000
_cell.angle_alpha   90.00
_cell.angle_beta   90.00
_cell.angle_gamma   90.00
#
_symmetry.space_group_name_H-M   'P 1'
#
loop_
_entity.id
_entity.type
_entity.pdbx_description
1 polymer ?
#
loop_
_entity_poly.entity_id
_entity_poly.type
_entity_poly.pdbx_seq_one_letter_code
_entity_poly.pdbx_strand_id
1 'polypeptide(L)'
;MIDSLFTLYCEDCEIAGRPSRLWVRAEIEASTSRGPETHHYLECMNCGFRFKSCMEDHMEAVDEDEWRRCVDEALPVIPRPEPLG
;
A
#
# COMPACT_ATOMS: atom_id res chain seq x y z
N MET A 1 0.83 -7.22 -24.81
CA MET A 1 1.52 -7.85 -23.68
C MET A 1 0.52 -7.76 -22.54
N ILE A 2 -0.02 -8.89 -22.10
CA ILE A 2 -1.11 -8.89 -21.12
C ILE A 2 -0.49 -8.50 -19.78
N ASP A 3 -0.91 -7.36 -19.24
CA ASP A 3 -0.68 -6.90 -17.88
C ASP A 3 -0.62 -8.09 -16.92
N SER A 4 0.49 -8.28 -16.22
CA SER A 4 0.54 -9.19 -15.09
C SER A 4 -0.56 -8.76 -14.12
N LEU A 5 -1.66 -9.50 -14.10
CA LEU A 5 -2.72 -9.35 -13.11
C LEU A 5 -2.14 -9.90 -11.81
N PHE A 6 -1.39 -9.05 -11.09
CA PHE A 6 -0.96 -9.27 -9.72
C PHE A 6 -2.14 -9.84 -8.93
N THR A 7 -2.09 -11.10 -8.53
CA THR A 7 -3.19 -11.74 -7.81
C THR A 7 -2.97 -11.63 -6.31
N LEU A 8 -2.85 -10.40 -5.82
CA LEU A 8 -2.77 -10.13 -4.39
C LEU A 8 -4.17 -10.26 -3.76
N TYR A 9 -4.27 -10.99 -2.66
CA TYR A 9 -5.51 -11.14 -1.90
C TYR A 9 -5.26 -11.05 -0.40
N CYS A 10 -6.23 -10.51 0.33
CA CYS A 10 -6.22 -10.48 1.79
C CYS A 10 -6.55 -11.88 2.32
N GLU A 11 -5.56 -12.54 2.92
CA GLU A 11 -5.69 -13.89 3.48
C GLU A 11 -6.85 -13.99 4.48
N ASP A 12 -7.02 -13.02 5.38
CA ASP A 12 -8.16 -12.99 6.31
C ASP A 12 -9.52 -12.95 5.63
N CYS A 13 -9.64 -12.25 4.50
CA CYS A 13 -10.89 -12.19 3.74
C CYS A 13 -11.14 -13.51 3.01
N GLU A 14 -10.11 -14.10 2.41
CA GLU A 14 -10.21 -15.40 1.74
C GLU A 14 -10.58 -16.51 2.73
N ILE A 15 -9.92 -16.58 3.88
CA ILE A 15 -10.24 -17.54 4.95
C ILE A 15 -11.68 -17.34 5.45
N ALA A 16 -12.14 -16.10 5.56
CA ALA A 16 -13.50 -15.77 5.97
C ALA A 16 -14.55 -15.93 4.86
N GLY A 17 -14.18 -16.37 3.64
CA GLY A 17 -15.07 -16.50 2.49
C GLY A 17 -15.66 -15.18 2.02
N ARG A 18 -14.96 -14.06 2.23
CA ARG A 18 -15.36 -12.70 1.84
C ARG A 18 -14.49 -12.22 0.67
N PRO A 19 -15.04 -11.38 -0.23
CA PRO A 19 -14.26 -10.90 -1.36
C PRO A 19 -13.08 -10.06 -0.89
N SER A 20 -11.87 -10.47 -1.26
CA SER A 20 -10.67 -9.63 -1.12
C SER A 20 -10.75 -8.43 -2.06
N ARG A 21 -10.57 -7.21 -1.52
CA ARG A 21 -10.55 -5.95 -2.28
C ARG A 21 -9.37 -5.09 -1.83
N LEU A 22 -8.21 -5.29 -2.44
CA LEU A 22 -7.00 -4.53 -2.14
C LEU A 22 -6.94 -3.25 -2.97
N TRP A 23 -6.60 -2.14 -2.31
CA TRP A 23 -6.35 -0.84 -2.93
C TRP A 23 -4.94 -0.38 -2.61
N VAL A 24 -4.18 0.01 -3.65
CA VAL A 24 -2.87 0.65 -3.47
C VAL A 24 -3.09 2.08 -2.97
N ARG A 25 -2.45 2.41 -1.85
CA ARG A 25 -2.52 3.71 -1.18
C ARG A 25 -1.27 4.55 -1.41
N ALA A 26 -0.11 3.91 -1.49
CA ALA A 26 1.15 4.56 -1.80
C ALA A 26 2.09 3.61 -2.53
N GLU A 27 2.96 4.18 -3.36
CA GLU A 27 4.07 3.52 -4.03
C GLU A 27 5.35 4.25 -3.65
N ILE A 28 6.30 3.56 -3.01
CA ILE A 28 7.51 4.17 -2.46
C ILE A 28 8.73 3.48 -3.06
N GLU A 29 9.59 4.26 -3.69
CA GLU A 29 10.89 3.78 -4.16
C GLU A 29 11.89 3.80 -3.00
N ALA A 30 12.33 2.62 -2.57
CA ALA A 30 13.32 2.43 -1.52
C ALA A 30 14.67 2.03 -2.12
N SER A 31 15.75 2.70 -1.73
CA SER A 31 17.10 2.30 -2.09
C SER A 31 17.60 1.21 -1.13
N THR A 32 17.64 -0.05 -1.59
CA THR A 32 18.15 -1.17 -0.79
C THR A 32 19.60 -1.49 -1.16
N SER A 33 20.29 -2.29 -0.33
CA SER A 33 21.65 -2.77 -0.64
C SER A 33 21.72 -3.64 -1.90
N ARG A 34 20.58 -4.13 -2.41
CA ARG A 34 20.49 -4.94 -3.63
C ARG A 34 20.08 -4.11 -4.86
N GLY A 35 19.71 -2.85 -4.68
CA GLY A 35 19.21 -1.97 -5.74
C GLY A 35 17.93 -1.22 -5.34
N PRO A 36 17.40 -0.36 -6.23
CA PRO A 36 16.11 0.27 -6.03
C PRO A 36 15.00 -0.78 -6.02
N GLU A 37 14.09 -0.70 -5.05
CA GLU A 37 12.93 -1.56 -4.89
C GLU A 37 11.69 -0.68 -4.71
N THR A 38 10.57 -1.06 -5.34
CA THR A 38 9.30 -0.33 -5.22
C THR A 38 8.40 -1.04 -4.22
N HIS A 39 8.05 -0.35 -3.14
CA HIS A 39 7.13 -0.84 -2.11
C HIS A 39 5.73 -0.30 -2.37
N HIS A 40 4.78 -1.20 -2.55
CA HIS A 40 3.36 -0.89 -2.68
C HIS A 40 2.69 -1.08 -1.32
N TYR A 41 2.08 -0.02 -0.80
CA TYR A 41 1.28 -0.08 0.42
C TYR A 41 -0.18 -0.27 0.03
N LEU A 42 -0.79 -1.37 0.48
CA LEU A 42 -2.14 -1.77 0.14
C LEU A 42 -3.06 -1.76 1.36
N GLU A 43 -4.31 -1.40 1.17
CA GLU A 43 -5.37 -1.52 2.16
C GLU A 43 -6.47 -2.45 1.63
N CYS A 44 -6.89 -3.42 2.44
CA CYS A 44 -8.08 -4.20 2.12
C CYS A 44 -9.34 -3.44 2.48
N MET A 45 -10.10 -3.00 1.49
CA MET A 45 -11.34 -2.25 1.66
C MET A 45 -12.48 -3.05 2.34
N ASN A 46 -12.32 -4.37 2.51
CA ASN A 46 -13.30 -5.21 3.17
C ASN A 46 -13.07 -5.35 4.69
N CYS A 47 -11.81 -5.38 5.14
CA CYS A 47 -11.46 -5.61 6.55
C CYS A 47 -10.56 -4.53 7.17
N GLY A 48 -10.02 -3.61 6.36
CA GLY A 48 -9.13 -2.54 6.79
C GLY A 48 -7.68 -2.97 7.03
N PHE A 49 -7.32 -4.23 6.76
CA PHE A 49 -5.93 -4.67 6.90
C PHE A 49 -5.00 -3.94 5.93
N ARG A 50 -3.80 -3.67 6.42
CA ARG A 50 -2.77 -2.89 5.74
C ARG A 50 -1.60 -3.79 5.44
N PHE A 51 -1.11 -3.70 4.22
CA PHE A 51 -0.06 -4.57 3.69
C PHE A 51 1.00 -3.75 2.98
N LYS A 52 2.22 -4.28 2.94
CA LYS A 52 3.31 -3.82 2.09
C LYS A 52 3.70 -4.96 1.18
N SER A 53 3.94 -4.64 -0.09
CA SER A 53 4.42 -5.59 -1.07
C SER A 53 5.60 -5.00 -1.84
N CYS A 54 6.73 -5.68 -1.81
CA CYS A 54 7.93 -5.32 -2.56
C CYS A 54 8.09 -6.10 -3.88
N MET A 55 7.30 -7.16 -4.08
CA MET A 55 7.35 -8.07 -5.24
C MET A 55 5.97 -8.70 -5.51
N GLU A 56 5.80 -9.27 -6.70
CA GLU A 56 4.52 -9.82 -7.22
C GLU A 56 3.80 -10.83 -6.30
N ASP A 57 4.55 -11.53 -5.44
CA ASP A 57 4.05 -12.70 -4.71
C ASP A 57 4.09 -12.57 -3.17
N HIS A 58 4.63 -11.48 -2.62
CA HIS A 58 4.77 -11.33 -1.17
C HIS A 58 4.05 -10.10 -0.62
N MET A 59 3.24 -10.30 0.41
CA MET A 59 2.64 -9.24 1.21
C MET A 59 2.99 -9.42 2.68
N GLU A 60 3.40 -8.33 3.30
CA GLU A 60 3.70 -8.25 4.72
C GLU A 60 2.65 -7.37 5.40
N ALA A 61 2.18 -7.78 6.58
CA ALA A 61 1.30 -6.93 7.38
C ALA A 61 2.06 -5.68 7.85
N VAL A 62 1.42 -4.53 7.76
CA VAL A 62 2.01 -3.23 8.12
C VAL A 62 1.39 -2.72 9.40
N ASP A 63 2.22 -2.34 10.36
CA ASP A 63 1.80 -1.71 11.60
C ASP A 63 1.40 -0.22 11.41
N GLU A 64 0.79 0.35 12.43
CA GLU A 64 0.29 1.73 12.38
C GLU A 64 1.40 2.77 12.20
N ASP A 65 2.57 2.56 12.81
CA ASP A 65 3.67 3.52 12.75
C ASP A 65 4.34 3.54 11.36
N GLU A 66 4.54 2.36 10.75
CA GLU A 66 5.01 2.27 9.36
C GLU A 66 3.96 2.84 8.40
N TRP A 67 2.69 2.50 8.55
CA TRP A 67 1.62 3.02 7.70
C TRP A 67 1.54 4.55 7.72
N ARG A 68 1.55 5.14 8.93
CA ARG A 68 1.48 6.60 9.07
C ARG A 68 2.63 7.29 8.34
N ARG A 69 3.85 6.80 8.53
CA ARG A 69 5.06 7.38 7.93
C ARG A 69 5.05 7.30 6.40
N CYS A 70 4.61 6.16 5.87
CA CYS A 70 4.76 5.81 4.46
C CYS A 70 3.53 6.16 3.62
N VAL A 71 2.35 6.21 4.21
CA VAL A 71 1.09 6.49 3.49
C VAL A 71 0.53 7.85 3.89
N ASP A 72 0.35 8.11 5.18
CA ASP A 72 -0.35 9.32 5.63
C ASP A 72 0.55 10.57 5.55
N GLU A 73 1.82 10.45 5.96
CA GLU A 73 2.81 11.54 5.98
C GLU A 73 3.54 11.71 4.64
N ALA A 74 3.52 10.69 3.77
CA ALA A 74 4.13 10.74 2.45
C ALA A 74 3.32 11.55 1.42
N LEU A 75 2.05 11.86 1.73
CA LEU A 75 1.29 12.83 0.96
C LEU A 75 1.97 14.19 1.11
N PRO A 76 2.39 14.87 0.02
CA PRO A 76 2.80 16.24 0.14
C PRO A 76 1.63 17.00 0.75
N VAL A 77 1.86 17.62 1.91
CA VAL A 77 0.97 18.65 2.43
C VAL A 77 0.86 19.67 1.32
N ILE A 78 -0.19 19.60 0.50
CA ILE A 78 -0.48 20.63 -0.47
C ILE A 78 -0.70 21.87 0.41
N PRO A 79 0.18 22.89 0.36
CA PRO A 79 -0.10 24.11 1.11
C PRO A 79 -1.43 24.62 0.58
N ARG A 80 -2.47 24.60 1.44
CA ARG A 80 -3.74 25.25 1.10
C ARG A 80 -3.34 26.68 0.75
N PRO A 81 -3.74 27.22 -0.42
CA PRO A 81 -3.50 28.63 -0.69
C PRO A 81 -4.11 29.41 0.48
N GLU A 82 -3.27 30.15 1.19
CA GLU A 82 -3.73 31.08 2.21
C GLU A 82 -4.80 31.97 1.58
N PRO A 83 -5.96 32.16 2.20
CA PRO A 83 -6.92 33.11 1.69
C PRO A 83 -6.25 34.48 1.69
N LEU A 84 -6.00 35.02 0.49
CA LEU A 84 -5.66 36.41 0.30
C LEU A 84 -6.92 37.23 0.63
N GLY A 85 -6.95 37.81 1.84
CA GLY A 85 -7.90 38.85 2.21
C GLY A 85 -8.78 38.52 3.41
#